data_AF-A0A7X3I3Y6-F1
#
_entry.id   AF-A0A7X3I3Y6-F1
#
_cell.length_a   1.000
_cell.length_b   1.000
_cell.length_c   1.000
_cell.angle_alpha   90.00
_cell.angle_beta   90.00
_cell.angle_gamma   90.00
#
_symmetry.space_group_name_H-M   'P 1'
#
loop_
_entity.id
_entity.type
_entity.pdbx_description
1 polymer ?
#
loop_
_entity_poly.entity_id
_entity_poly.type
_entity_poly.pdbx_seq_one_letter_code
_entity_poly.pdbx_strand_id
1 'polypeptide(L)'
;MSAATFLLQELEDDVVYGLPAWRKFRCYETTMVVAYARPFSQSKGRVPKLGWKALGVELSSAELALHEKVVAHRNSLYGHSDADAVELRMLYLHEVFNHNGAEMNLFMPRFEERPRFDLDEIFRIYELCSKLNHHAFMACQDLGKQFRDRFEPLPMNLSDPD
;
A
#
# COMPACT_ATOMS: atom_id res chain seq x y z
N MET A 1 2.47 -7.52 -11.70
CA MET A 1 1.73 -6.25 -11.56
C MET A 1 1.60 -5.94 -10.07
N SER A 2 2.00 -4.75 -9.62
CA SER A 2 1.93 -4.38 -8.19
C SER A 2 0.55 -3.82 -7.83
N ALA A 3 0.23 -3.73 -6.53
CA ALA A 3 -1.04 -3.13 -6.08
C ALA A 3 -1.17 -1.65 -6.50
N ALA A 4 -0.07 -0.88 -6.45
CA ALA A 4 -0.06 0.50 -6.93
C ALA A 4 -0.29 0.58 -8.45
N THR A 5 0.31 -0.33 -9.22
CA THR A 5 0.10 -0.41 -10.67
C THR A 5 -1.36 -0.67 -11.03
N PHE A 6 -2.03 -1.55 -10.28
CA PHE A 6 -3.45 -1.81 -10.49
C PHE A 6 -4.30 -0.56 -10.24
N LEU A 7 -4.04 0.16 -9.14
CA LEU A 7 -4.77 1.39 -8.82
C LEU A 7 -4.58 2.44 -9.91
N LEU A 8 -3.35 2.67 -10.37
CA LEU A 8 -3.05 3.65 -11.43
C LEU A 8 -3.69 3.31 -12.78
N GLN A 9 -4.08 2.05 -13.01
CA GLN A 9 -4.71 1.63 -14.25
C GLN A 9 -6.24 1.68 -14.20
N GLU A 10 -6.83 1.53 -13.01
CA GLU A 10 -8.26 1.26 -12.85
C GLU A 10 -9.02 2.35 -12.10
N LEU A 11 -8.31 3.19 -11.33
CA LEU A 11 -8.88 4.30 -10.59
C LEU A 11 -8.73 5.59 -11.42
N GLU A 12 -9.84 6.30 -11.58
CA GLU A 12 -9.94 7.58 -12.29
C GLU A 12 -10.68 8.59 -11.40
N ASP A 13 -10.21 9.84 -11.35
CA ASP A 13 -10.78 10.86 -10.44
C ASP A 13 -12.22 11.27 -10.81
N ASP A 14 -12.54 11.30 -12.11
CA ASP A 14 -13.83 11.80 -12.61
C ASP A 14 -14.88 10.70 -12.82
N VAL A 15 -14.64 9.48 -12.30
CA VAL A 15 -15.54 8.34 -12.43
C VAL A 15 -16.31 8.08 -11.13
N VAL A 16 -17.63 8.00 -11.24
CA VAL A 16 -18.49 7.60 -10.11
C VAL A 16 -18.53 6.09 -10.02
N TYR A 17 -17.78 5.53 -9.08
CA TYR A 17 -17.79 4.09 -8.86
C TYR A 17 -18.91 3.63 -7.90
N GLY A 18 -19.41 2.42 -8.16
CA GLY A 18 -20.27 1.71 -7.22
C GLY A 18 -19.48 1.13 -6.04
N LEU A 19 -20.19 0.72 -4.98
CA LEU A 19 -19.58 0.17 -3.77
C LEU A 19 -18.64 -1.02 -4.01
N PRO A 20 -18.95 -2.01 -4.87
CA PRO A 20 -18.03 -3.10 -5.11
C PRO A 20 -16.67 -2.64 -5.65
N ALA A 21 -16.66 -1.61 -6.49
CA ALA A 21 -15.44 -1.04 -7.04
C ALA A 21 -14.67 -0.25 -5.97
N TRP A 22 -15.34 0.56 -5.13
CA TRP A 22 -14.67 1.23 -4.02
C TRP A 22 -13.99 0.26 -3.07
N ARG A 23 -14.68 -0.84 -2.70
CA ARG A 23 -14.09 -1.91 -1.88
C ARG A 23 -12.89 -2.56 -2.55
N LYS A 24 -12.98 -2.84 -3.85
CA LYS A 24 -11.86 -3.36 -4.65
C LYS A 24 -10.65 -2.42 -4.51
N PHE A 25 -10.81 -1.12 -4.79
CA PHE A 25 -9.72 -0.15 -4.70
C PHE A 25 -9.16 -0.04 -3.28
N ARG A 26 -10.00 -0.02 -2.25
CA ARG A 26 -9.54 -0.04 -0.86
C ARG A 26 -8.72 -1.27 -0.51
N CYS A 27 -9.07 -2.45 -1.02
CA CYS A 27 -8.26 -3.66 -0.84
C CYS A 27 -6.88 -3.50 -1.46
N TYR A 28 -6.78 -2.99 -2.68
CA TYR A 28 -5.48 -2.77 -3.33
C TYR A 28 -4.67 -1.67 -2.65
N GLU A 29 -5.29 -0.56 -2.21
CA GLU A 29 -4.62 0.48 -1.41
C GLU A 29 -4.05 -0.12 -0.12
N THR A 30 -4.85 -0.94 0.57
CA THR A 30 -4.40 -1.65 1.77
C THR A 30 -3.17 -2.51 1.48
N THR A 31 -3.21 -3.29 0.40
CA THR A 31 -2.07 -4.12 -0.01
C THR A 31 -0.84 -3.26 -0.32
N MET A 32 -1.00 -2.13 -1.03
CA MET A 32 0.06 -1.19 -1.33
C MET A 32 0.71 -0.65 -0.05
N VAL A 33 -0.09 -0.11 0.87
CA VAL A 33 0.37 0.47 2.14
C VAL A 33 1.10 -0.57 3.00
N VAL A 34 0.51 -1.75 3.16
CA VAL A 34 1.09 -2.83 3.98
C VAL A 34 2.39 -3.35 3.37
N ALA A 35 2.42 -3.61 2.06
CA ALA A 35 3.61 -4.09 1.38
C ALA A 35 4.76 -3.07 1.45
N TYR A 36 4.46 -1.79 1.21
CA TYR A 36 5.43 -0.70 1.31
C TYR A 36 5.98 -0.56 2.74
N ALA A 37 5.12 -0.53 3.76
CA ALA A 37 5.55 -0.24 5.13
C ALA A 37 6.32 -1.40 5.78
N ARG A 38 6.17 -2.63 5.29
CA ARG A 38 6.70 -3.85 5.92
C ARG A 38 8.20 -3.82 6.20
N PRO A 39 9.09 -3.40 5.28
CA PRO A 39 10.54 -3.33 5.52
C PRO A 39 10.93 -2.29 6.58
N PHE A 40 10.05 -1.31 6.83
CA PHE A 40 10.29 -0.19 7.75
C PHE A 40 9.61 -0.38 9.12
N SER A 41 8.69 -1.35 9.23
CA SER A 41 8.18 -1.83 10.52
C SER A 41 9.17 -2.71 11.25
N GLN A 42 9.14 -2.63 12.58
CA GLN A 42 9.75 -3.66 13.41
C GLN A 42 8.83 -4.90 13.38
N SER A 43 9.32 -5.99 12.79
CA SER A 43 8.69 -7.30 12.90
C SER A 43 9.04 -7.92 14.27
N LYS A 44 8.18 -8.80 14.80
CA LYS A 44 8.56 -9.70 15.91
C LYS A 44 9.69 -10.62 15.41
N GLY A 45 10.94 -10.31 15.74
CA GLY A 45 12.11 -11.07 15.29
C GLY A 45 13.43 -10.29 15.40
N ARG A 46 14.52 -10.88 14.89
CA ARG A 46 15.87 -10.29 14.88
C ARG A 46 16.22 -9.49 13.63
N VAL A 47 15.31 -9.40 12.66
CA VAL A 47 15.55 -8.67 11.40
C VAL A 47 15.41 -7.17 11.68
N PRO A 48 16.48 -6.37 11.49
CA PRO A 48 16.42 -4.93 11.70
C PRO A 48 15.52 -4.26 10.67
N LYS A 49 14.98 -3.09 11.01
CA LYS A 49 14.29 -2.24 10.06
C LYS A 49 15.25 -1.83 8.94
N LEU A 50 14.72 -1.72 7.73
CA LEU A 50 15.46 -1.18 6.60
C LEU A 50 15.72 0.31 6.84
N GLY A 51 16.99 0.68 6.94
CA GLY A 51 17.42 2.07 7.07
C GLY A 51 17.87 2.64 5.73
N TRP A 52 17.65 3.94 5.50
CA TRP A 52 18.04 4.62 4.25
C TRP A 52 19.53 4.50 3.95
N LYS A 53 20.37 4.60 4.99
CA LYS A 53 21.82 4.42 4.89
C LYS A 53 22.21 3.03 4.39
N ALA A 54 21.47 1.99 4.78
CA ALA A 54 21.74 0.62 4.32
C ALA A 54 21.40 0.41 2.84
N LEU A 55 20.47 1.23 2.30
CA LEU A 55 20.12 1.24 0.87
C LEU A 55 20.97 2.21 0.04
N GLY A 56 21.80 3.05 0.68
CA GLY A 56 22.50 4.13 -0.02
C GLY A 56 21.54 5.12 -0.69
N VAL A 57 20.36 5.34 -0.11
CA VAL A 57 19.32 6.24 -0.62
C VAL A 57 19.26 7.52 0.18
N GLU A 58 19.22 8.63 -0.52
CA GLU A 58 18.81 9.92 0.02
C GLU A 58 17.40 10.25 -0.50
N LEU A 59 16.49 10.52 0.44
CA LEU A 59 15.13 10.94 0.16
C LEU A 59 15.05 12.47 0.25
N SER A 60 14.35 13.07 -0.71
CA SER A 60 13.89 14.45 -0.60
C SER A 60 12.92 14.62 0.57
N SER A 61 12.69 15.88 0.99
CA SER A 61 11.72 16.19 2.04
C SER A 61 10.30 15.71 1.69
N ALA A 62 9.91 15.80 0.41
CA ALA A 62 8.62 15.31 -0.06
C ALA A 62 8.51 13.78 -0.01
N GLU A 63 9.54 13.05 -0.43
CA GLU A 63 9.58 11.59 -0.34
C GLU A 63 9.56 11.11 1.12
N LEU A 64 10.26 11.82 2.02
CA LEU A 64 10.27 11.50 3.44
C LEU A 64 8.89 11.74 4.08
N ALA A 65 8.24 12.86 3.77
CA ALA A 65 6.89 13.15 4.25
C ALA A 65 5.88 12.09 3.73
N LEU A 66 6.00 11.69 2.47
CA LEU A 66 5.18 10.63 1.90
C LEU A 66 5.42 9.29 2.59
N HIS A 67 6.68 8.93 2.82
CA HIS A 67 7.06 7.74 3.58
C HIS A 67 6.41 7.71 4.97
N GLU A 68 6.56 8.80 5.71
CA GLU A 68 5.99 8.94 7.05
C GLU A 68 4.47 8.83 7.03
N LYS A 69 3.80 9.46 6.05
CA LYS A 69 2.35 9.34 5.85
C LYS A 69 1.93 7.88 5.63
N VAL A 70 2.59 7.15 4.74
CA VAL A 70 2.24 5.74 4.44
C VAL A 70 2.47 4.84 5.66
N VAL A 71 3.59 5.02 6.38
CA VAL A 71 3.91 4.24 7.58
C VAL A 71 2.92 4.54 8.72
N ALA A 72 2.59 5.81 8.93
CA ALA A 72 1.58 6.23 9.90
C ALA A 72 0.22 5.62 9.57
N HIS A 73 -0.20 5.68 8.30
CA HIS A 73 -1.45 5.09 7.82
C HIS A 73 -1.51 3.58 8.06
N ARG A 74 -0.40 2.87 7.86
CA ARG A 74 -0.30 1.44 8.22
C ARG A 74 -0.50 1.20 9.70
N ASN A 75 0.16 2.00 10.55
CA ASN A 75 0.15 1.83 12.00
C ASN A 75 -1.23 2.12 12.62
N SER A 76 -1.92 3.17 12.17
CA SER A 76 -3.23 3.57 12.72
C SER A 76 -4.35 2.65 12.24
N LEU A 77 -4.43 2.45 10.93
CA LEU A 77 -5.65 1.92 10.32
C LEU A 77 -5.65 0.38 10.19
N TYR A 78 -4.48 -0.22 10.03
CA TYR A 78 -4.35 -1.67 9.78
C TYR A 78 -3.61 -2.43 10.88
N GLY A 79 -2.74 -1.75 11.63
CA GLY A 79 -1.98 -2.35 12.72
C GLY A 79 -2.77 -2.47 14.02
N HIS A 80 -3.65 -1.51 14.31
CA HIS A 80 -4.33 -1.40 15.60
C HIS A 80 -5.85 -1.24 15.52
N SER A 81 -6.44 -1.19 14.31
CA SER A 81 -7.87 -0.91 14.10
C SER A 81 -8.35 0.26 14.96
N ASP A 82 -7.58 1.36 14.95
CA ASP A 82 -7.84 2.50 15.81
C ASP A 82 -9.24 3.05 15.50
N ALA A 83 -10.11 3.12 16.51
CA ALA A 83 -11.51 3.48 16.34
C ALA A 83 -11.67 4.90 15.76
N ASP A 84 -10.71 5.78 16.06
CA ASP A 84 -10.67 7.16 15.55
C ASP A 84 -10.25 7.25 14.07
N ALA A 85 -9.65 6.20 13.51
CA ALA A 85 -9.21 6.16 12.11
C ALA A 85 -10.32 5.69 11.15
N VAL A 86 -11.42 5.17 11.68
CA VAL A 86 -12.52 4.60 10.90
C VAL A 86 -13.66 5.62 10.80
N GLU A 87 -13.74 6.30 9.66
CA GLU A 87 -14.85 7.22 9.38
C GLU A 87 -16.16 6.45 9.24
N LEU A 88 -16.97 6.47 10.29
CA LEU A 88 -18.32 5.95 10.31
C LEU A 88 -19.31 7.08 10.00
N ARG A 89 -20.07 6.92 8.91
CA ARG A 89 -21.23 7.75 8.58
C ARG A 89 -22.51 6.98 8.85
N MET A 90 -23.48 7.61 9.51
CA MET A 90 -24.82 7.04 9.65
C MET A 90 -25.65 7.43 8.43
N LEU A 91 -26.02 6.47 7.59
CA LEU A 91 -27.05 6.72 6.57
C LEU A 91 -28.42 6.59 7.21
N TYR A 92 -29.21 7.65 7.05
CA TYR A 92 -30.62 7.65 7.38
C TYR A 92 -31.40 7.26 6.12
N LEU A 93 -31.88 6.02 6.09
CA LEU A 93 -32.85 5.62 5.08
C LEU A 93 -34.24 5.84 5.68
N HIS A 94 -34.88 6.90 5.23
CA HIS A 94 -36.30 7.14 5.48
C HIS A 94 -37.13 6.27 4.54
N GLU A 95 -36.94 4.96 4.60
CA GLU A 95 -37.92 4.01 4.10
C GLU A 95 -38.70 3.53 5.30
N VAL A 96 -39.93 4.03 5.44
CA VAL A 96 -40.88 3.55 6.43
C VAL A 96 -41.23 2.12 6.05
N PHE A 97 -40.61 1.14 6.71
CA PHE A 97 -41.03 -0.24 6.59
C PHE A 97 -41.98 -0.57 7.75
N ASN A 98 -43.16 -1.11 7.40
CA ASN A 98 -44.13 -1.58 8.37
C ASN A 98 -43.70 -2.97 8.86
N HIS A 99 -43.18 -3.04 10.08
CA HIS A 99 -42.94 -4.31 10.76
C HIS A 99 -43.90 -4.43 11.94
N ASN A 100 -44.78 -5.43 11.91
CA ASN A 100 -45.82 -5.66 12.93
C ASN A 100 -46.73 -4.44 13.21
N GLY A 101 -47.04 -3.64 12.19
CA GLY A 101 -47.91 -2.47 12.31
C GLY A 101 -47.25 -1.24 12.95
N ALA A 102 -45.93 -1.28 13.18
CA ALA A 102 -45.14 -0.12 13.60
C ALA A 102 -44.27 0.36 12.44
N GLU A 103 -44.26 1.67 12.23
CA GLU A 103 -43.34 2.35 11.34
C GLU A 103 -41.94 2.36 11.96
N MET A 104 -40.96 1.83 11.25
CA MET A 104 -39.56 1.82 11.71
C MET A 104 -38.68 2.61 10.74
N ASN A 105 -37.77 3.40 11.31
CA ASN A 105 -36.69 4.04 10.58
C ASN A 105 -35.48 3.10 10.52
N LEU A 106 -34.87 2.95 9.34
CA LEU A 106 -33.65 2.16 9.20
C LEU A 106 -32.42 3.05 9.37
N PHE A 107 -31.61 2.73 10.38
CA PHE A 107 -30.29 3.32 10.58
C PHE A 107 -29.23 2.35 10.06
N MET A 108 -28.55 2.72 8.99
CA MET A 108 -27.45 1.90 8.47
C MET A 108 -26.10 2.60 8.70
N PRO A 109 -25.28 2.12 9.64
CA PRO A 109 -23.89 2.54 9.74
C PRO A 109 -23.15 2.18 8.44
N ARG A 110 -22.39 3.13 7.91
CA ARG A 110 -21.59 2.97 6.70
C ARG A 110 -20.20 3.53 6.90
N PHE A 111 -19.21 2.71 6.61
CA PHE A 111 -17.81 3.14 6.62
C PHE A 111 -17.48 3.92 5.36
N GLU A 112 -16.52 4.84 5.45
CA GLU A 112 -15.87 5.43 4.29
C GLU A 112 -15.08 4.34 3.55
N GLU A 113 -15.53 4.00 2.33
CA GLU A 113 -14.97 2.92 1.52
C GLU A 113 -14.09 3.45 0.37
N ARG A 114 -13.96 4.77 0.20
CA ARG A 114 -13.07 5.36 -0.80
C ARG A 114 -11.59 5.20 -0.42
N PRO A 115 -10.68 5.19 -1.42
CA PRO A 115 -9.25 5.33 -1.19
C PRO A 115 -8.92 6.56 -0.34
N ARG A 116 -7.87 6.43 0.46
CA ARG A 116 -7.33 7.45 1.36
C ARG A 116 -6.15 8.21 0.74
N PHE A 117 -5.56 7.65 -0.31
CA PHE A 117 -4.56 8.30 -1.15
C PHE A 117 -5.19 8.64 -2.50
N ASP A 118 -4.94 9.85 -2.98
CA ASP A 118 -5.34 10.25 -4.33
C ASP A 118 -4.40 9.65 -5.39
N LEU A 119 -4.72 9.85 -6.68
CA LEU A 119 -3.93 9.29 -7.78
C LEU A 119 -2.50 9.83 -7.84
N ASP A 120 -2.27 11.10 -7.52
CA ASP A 120 -0.91 11.68 -7.47
C ASP A 120 -0.10 11.06 -6.34
N GLU A 121 -0.69 10.87 -5.17
CA GLU A 121 -0.05 10.19 -4.06
C GLU A 121 0.24 8.71 -4.37
N ILE A 122 -0.71 7.99 -4.97
CA ILE A 122 -0.51 6.60 -5.41
C ILE A 122 0.63 6.53 -6.42
N PHE A 123 0.70 7.47 -7.36
CA PHE A 123 1.77 7.55 -8.34
C PHE A 123 3.13 7.78 -7.67
N ARG A 124 3.23 8.74 -6.75
CA ARG A 124 4.47 8.99 -6.00
C ARG A 124 4.88 7.82 -5.12
N ILE A 125 3.93 7.10 -4.53
CA ILE A 125 4.21 5.86 -3.79
C ILE A 125 4.79 4.80 -4.73
N TYR A 126 4.23 4.68 -5.94
CA TYR A 126 4.75 3.78 -6.97
C TYR A 126 6.19 4.14 -7.38
N GLU A 127 6.47 5.42 -7.64
CA GLU A 127 7.82 5.89 -7.97
C GLU A 127 8.81 5.61 -6.84
N LEU A 128 8.42 5.91 -5.60
CA LEU A 128 9.24 5.65 -4.42
C LEU A 128 9.50 4.15 -4.24
N CYS A 129 8.50 3.29 -4.44
CA CYS A 129 8.69 1.84 -4.46
C CYS A 129 9.72 1.41 -5.51
N SER A 130 9.61 1.95 -6.72
CA SER A 130 10.52 1.64 -7.83
C SER A 130 11.96 2.06 -7.50
N LYS A 131 12.14 3.28 -7.00
CA LYS A 131 13.43 3.80 -6.52
C LYS A 131 14.03 2.89 -5.47
N LEU A 132 13.27 2.54 -4.43
CA LEU A 132 13.76 1.68 -3.34
C LEU A 132 14.12 0.27 -3.84
N ASN A 133 13.32 -0.30 -4.73
CA ASN A 133 13.60 -1.61 -5.32
C ASN A 133 14.89 -1.59 -6.15
N HIS A 134 15.11 -0.54 -6.94
CA HIS A 134 16.35 -0.36 -7.69
C HIS A 134 17.57 -0.31 -6.76
N HIS A 135 17.51 0.51 -5.71
CA HIS A 135 18.62 0.63 -4.75
C HIS A 135 18.85 -0.66 -3.96
N ALA A 136 17.78 -1.35 -3.54
CA ALA A 136 17.90 -2.66 -2.89
C ALA A 136 18.53 -3.70 -3.81
N PHE A 137 18.14 -3.72 -5.08
CA PHE A 137 18.75 -4.59 -6.09
C PHE A 137 20.24 -4.30 -6.25
N MET A 138 20.64 -3.04 -6.40
CA MET A 138 22.05 -2.67 -6.52
C MET A 138 22.86 -3.03 -5.28
N ALA A 139 22.33 -2.79 -4.08
CA ALA A 139 22.96 -3.20 -2.83
C ALA A 139 23.16 -4.72 -2.75
N CYS A 140 22.18 -5.51 -3.19
CA CYS A 140 22.31 -6.97 -3.28
C CYS A 140 23.36 -7.41 -4.29
N GLN A 141 23.45 -6.76 -5.46
CA GLN A 141 24.48 -7.04 -6.46
C GLN A 141 25.88 -6.73 -5.93
N ASP A 142 26.05 -5.61 -5.25
CA ASP A 142 27.32 -5.22 -4.65
C ASP A 142 27.74 -6.17 -3.51
N LEU A 143 26.79 -6.60 -2.69
CA LEU A 143 27.03 -7.64 -1.68
C LEU A 143 27.41 -8.96 -2.34
N GLY A 144 26.74 -9.35 -3.43
CA GLY A 144 27.05 -10.56 -4.19
C GLY A 144 28.49 -10.60 -4.71
N LYS A 145 29.07 -9.44 -5.07
CA LYS A 145 30.49 -9.36 -5.46
C LYS A 145 31.45 -9.81 -4.34
N GLN A 146 31.03 -9.71 -3.07
CA GLN A 146 31.84 -10.12 -1.91
C GLN A 146 31.74 -11.62 -1.63
N PHE A 147 30.72 -12.31 -2.17
CA PHE A 147 30.48 -13.73 -1.98
C PHE A 147 30.56 -14.52 -3.30
N ARG A 148 31.40 -14.07 -4.24
CA ARG A 148 31.55 -14.70 -5.58
C ARG A 148 31.79 -16.20 -5.52
N ASP A 149 32.50 -16.66 -4.48
CA ASP A 149 32.82 -18.05 -4.20
C ASP A 149 31.59 -18.92 -3.89
N ARG A 150 30.46 -18.31 -3.53
CA ARG A 150 29.20 -19.01 -3.23
C ARG A 150 28.22 -19.08 -4.40
N PHE A 151 28.49 -18.38 -5.49
CA PHE A 151 27.65 -18.44 -6.68
C PHE A 151 28.16 -19.56 -7.59
N GLU A 152 27.30 -20.54 -7.89
CA GLU A 152 27.59 -21.50 -8.95
C GLU A 152 27.47 -20.78 -10.30
N PRO A 153 28.47 -20.91 -11.20
CA PRO A 153 28.34 -20.40 -12.55
C PRO A 153 27.18 -21.13 -13.24
N LEU A 154 26.28 -20.36 -13.83
CA LEU A 154 25.20 -20.95 -14.62
C LEU A 154 25.81 -21.80 -15.75
N PRO A 155 25.30 -23.01 -16.02
CA PRO A 155 25.84 -23.91 -17.04
C PRO A 155 25.65 -23.40 -18.49
N MET A 156 25.12 -22.19 -18.68
CA MET A 156 24.77 -21.65 -19.99
C MET A 156 25.25 -20.20 -20.11
N ASN A 157 25.92 -19.91 -21.22
CA ASN A 157 26.40 -18.59 -21.56
C ASN A 157 25.21 -17.81 -22.17
N LEU A 158 24.69 -16.80 -21.47
CA LEU A 158 23.57 -15.96 -21.94
C LEU A 158 23.92 -15.06 -23.15
N SER A 159 25.14 -15.18 -23.67
CA SER A 159 25.65 -14.41 -24.81
C SER A 159 25.57 -15.14 -26.14
N ASP A 160 25.16 -16.40 -26.17
CA ASP A 160 24.92 -17.11 -27.43
C ASP A 160 23.46 -16.88 -27.85
N PRO A 161 23.19 -16.13 -28.93
CA PRO A 161 21.85 -16.04 -29.49
C PRO A 161 21.48 -17.37 -30.16
N ASP A 162 20.23 -17.80 -29.99
CA ASP A 162 19.60 -18.85 -30.81
C ASP A 162 19.55 -18.45 -32.30
#